data_AF-T2KMM6-F1
#
_entry.id   AF-T2KMM6-F1
#
_cell.length_a   1.000
_cell.length_b   1.000
_cell.length_c   1.000
_cell.angle_alpha   90.00
_cell.angle_beta   90.00
_cell.angle_gamma   90.00
#
_symmetry.space_group_name_H-M   'P 1'
#
loop_
_entity.id
_entity.type
_entity.pdbx_description
1 polymer ?
#
loop_
_entity_poly.entity_id
_entity_poly.type
_entity_poly.pdbx_seq_one_letter_code
_entity_poly.pdbx_strand_id
1 'polypeptide(L)'
;MHLYKLDIDLDYTHQDSTGELESWIHHLEGIKKELKTFCTKKKYSKHALIKKAVLLKASTNNSILKTLRNYKEFREFWNTCDAAQSGMAFIREHNKHKSDYLKHINEYKSFKSKLTV
;
A
#
# COMPACT_ATOMS: atom_id res chain seq x y z
N MET A 1 36.04 13.19 -6.54
CA MET A 1 35.17 13.53 -5.39
C MET A 1 33.69 13.53 -5.84
N HIS A 2 33.16 12.37 -6.24
CA HIS A 2 31.79 12.23 -6.76
C HIS A 2 30.90 11.27 -5.94
N LEU A 3 31.48 10.54 -4.97
CA LEU A 3 30.75 9.59 -4.13
C LEU A 3 29.76 10.29 -3.20
N TYR A 4 30.20 11.35 -2.51
CA TYR A 4 29.37 12.11 -1.57
C TYR A 4 28.06 12.67 -2.15
N LYS A 5 28.03 13.08 -3.42
CA LYS A 5 26.79 13.58 -4.04
C LYS A 5 25.79 12.46 -4.30
N LEU A 6 26.28 11.30 -4.76
CA LEU A 6 25.46 10.14 -5.01
C LEU A 6 24.85 9.60 -3.70
N ASP A 7 25.61 9.61 -2.60
CA ASP A 7 25.12 9.19 -1.30
C ASP A 7 24.02 10.12 -0.74
N ILE A 8 24.14 11.44 -0.93
CA ILE A 8 23.12 12.43 -0.50
C ILE A 8 21.82 12.28 -1.32
N ASP A 9 21.90 12.13 -2.64
CA ASP A 9 20.74 11.91 -3.51
C ASP A 9 20.05 10.56 -3.21
N LEU A 10 20.83 9.54 -2.87
CA LEU A 10 20.32 8.24 -2.47
C LEU A 10 19.58 8.34 -1.14
N ASP A 11 20.18 8.95 -0.10
CA ASP A 11 19.56 9.12 1.21
C ASP A 11 18.22 9.87 1.13
N TYR A 12 18.16 10.95 0.34
CA TYR A 12 16.93 11.70 0.07
C TYR A 12 15.84 10.83 -0.60
N THR A 13 16.22 10.04 -1.61
CA THR A 13 15.31 9.09 -2.29
C THR A 13 14.78 8.02 -1.34
N HIS A 14 15.63 7.55 -0.42
CA HIS A 14 15.25 6.58 0.61
C HIS A 14 14.29 7.21 1.64
N GLN A 15 14.49 8.46 2.05
CA GLN A 15 13.59 9.14 2.97
C GLN A 15 12.19 9.34 2.37
N ASP A 16 12.13 9.81 1.12
CA ASP A 16 10.86 10.03 0.40
C ASP A 16 10.07 8.72 0.21
N SER A 17 10.75 7.64 -0.20
CA SER A 17 10.16 6.30 -0.34
C SER A 17 9.59 5.74 0.98
N THR A 18 10.18 6.12 2.12
CA THR A 18 9.68 5.70 3.45
C THR A 18 8.36 6.39 3.74
N GLY A 19 8.29 7.71 3.55
CA GLY A 19 7.08 8.49 3.74
C GLY A 19 5.94 8.07 2.81
N GLU A 20 6.26 7.77 1.54
CA GLU A 20 5.29 7.22 0.59
C GLU A 20 4.71 5.89 1.08
N LEU A 21 5.55 4.94 1.51
CA LEU A 21 5.11 3.63 1.98
C LEU A 21 4.20 3.74 3.22
N GLU A 22 4.55 4.59 4.18
CA GLU A 22 3.71 4.82 5.36
C GLU A 22 2.36 5.44 5.02
N SER A 23 2.36 6.40 4.08
CA SER A 23 1.13 7.00 3.56
C SER A 23 0.21 5.96 2.89
N TRP A 24 0.77 5.06 2.08
CA TRP A 24 0.00 3.98 1.45
C TRP A 24 -0.60 3.03 2.48
N ILE A 25 0.19 2.60 3.47
CA ILE A 25 -0.27 1.74 4.57
C ILE A 25 -1.42 2.42 5.33
N HIS A 26 -1.26 3.70 5.68
CA HIS A 26 -2.29 4.47 6.38
C HIS A 26 -3.59 4.56 5.56
N HIS A 27 -3.49 4.84 4.26
CA HIS A 27 -4.63 4.91 3.38
C HIS A 27 -5.37 3.56 3.27
N LEU A 28 -4.64 2.46 3.11
CA LEU A 28 -5.23 1.10 3.07
C LEU A 28 -5.89 0.70 4.40
N GLU A 29 -5.37 1.14 5.54
CA GLU A 29 -6.04 1.01 6.84
C GLU A 29 -7.35 1.82 6.91
N GLY A 30 -7.37 3.03 6.32
CA GLY A 30 -8.59 3.81 6.13
C GLY A 30 -9.64 3.08 5.29
N ILE A 31 -9.24 2.54 4.13
CA ILE A 31 -10.10 1.76 3.23
C ILE A 31 -10.65 0.52 3.95
N LYS A 32 -9.83 -0.18 4.73
CA LYS A 32 -10.26 -1.33 5.54
C LYS A 32 -11.37 -0.96 6.51
N LYS A 33 -11.26 0.17 7.22
CA LYS A 33 -12.30 0.67 8.14
C LYS A 33 -13.58 1.04 7.38
N GLU A 34 -13.45 1.66 6.21
CA GLU A 34 -14.59 2.03 5.35
C GLU A 34 -15.32 0.78 4.83
N LEU A 35 -14.60 -0.21 4.31
CA LEU A 35 -15.16 -1.50 3.86
C LEU A 35 -15.90 -2.24 4.99
N LYS A 36 -15.34 -2.22 6.21
CA LYS A 36 -16.02 -2.79 7.39
C LYS A 36 -17.36 -2.08 7.66
N THR A 37 -17.42 -0.77 7.46
CA THR A 37 -18.64 0.02 7.62
C THR A 37 -19.68 -0.31 6.54
N PHE A 38 -19.25 -0.59 5.30
CA PHE A 38 -20.18 -1.07 4.26
C PHE A 38 -20.80 -2.43 4.60
N CYS A 39 -20.05 -3.33 5.23
CA CYS A 39 -20.58 -4.62 5.70
C CYS A 39 -21.66 -4.47 6.80
N THR A 40 -21.54 -3.48 7.67
CA THR A 40 -22.48 -3.27 8.81
C THR A 40 -23.68 -2.40 8.45
N LYS A 41 -23.60 -1.59 7.38
CA LYS A 41 -24.72 -0.76 6.93
C LYS A 41 -25.92 -1.61 6.49
N LYS A 42 -27.09 -1.34 7.09
CA LYS A 42 -28.35 -2.06 6.84
C LYS A 42 -28.73 -2.10 5.35
N LYS A 43 -28.46 -1.02 4.60
CA LYS A 43 -28.66 -0.91 3.13
C LYS A 43 -27.95 -2.02 2.36
N TYR A 44 -26.71 -2.37 2.71
CA TYR A 44 -25.89 -3.32 1.96
C TYR A 44 -25.93 -4.73 2.56
N SER A 45 -26.15 -4.83 3.88
CA SER A 45 -26.19 -6.11 4.61
C SER A 45 -27.26 -7.09 4.11
N LYS A 46 -28.34 -6.58 3.49
CA LYS A 46 -29.46 -7.38 2.97
C LYS A 46 -29.20 -7.96 1.58
N HIS A 47 -28.22 -7.45 0.84
CA HIS A 47 -27.91 -7.90 -0.52
C HIS A 47 -26.68 -8.82 -0.52
N ALA A 48 -26.91 -10.13 -0.67
CA ALA A 48 -25.86 -11.14 -0.60
C ALA A 48 -24.71 -10.90 -1.61
N LEU A 49 -25.03 -10.46 -2.84
CA LEU A 49 -24.03 -10.15 -3.87
C LEU A 49 -23.16 -8.95 -3.47
N ILE A 50 -23.77 -7.89 -2.95
CA ILE A 50 -23.05 -6.70 -2.48
C ILE A 50 -22.14 -7.07 -1.31
N LYS A 51 -22.66 -7.82 -0.34
CA LYS A 51 -21.89 -8.31 0.81
C LYS A 51 -20.69 -9.15 0.35
N LYS A 52 -20.87 -10.06 -0.60
CA LYS A 52 -19.78 -10.87 -1.16
C LYS A 52 -18.73 -10.00 -1.87
N ALA A 53 -19.16 -9.00 -2.64
CA ALA A 53 -18.25 -8.08 -3.31
C ALA A 53 -17.43 -7.22 -2.33
N VAL A 54 -18.06 -6.68 -1.28
CA VAL A 54 -17.37 -5.94 -0.21
C VAL A 54 -16.34 -6.83 0.51
N LEU A 55 -16.71 -8.08 0.82
CA LEU A 55 -15.80 -9.04 1.47
C LEU A 55 -14.60 -9.39 0.59
N LEU A 56 -14.81 -9.58 -0.71
CA LEU A 56 -13.71 -9.80 -1.67
C LEU A 56 -12.77 -8.59 -1.70
N LYS A 57 -13.31 -7.37 -1.79
CA LYS A 57 -12.48 -6.14 -1.76
C LYS A 57 -11.75 -5.96 -0.43
N ALA A 58 -12.36 -6.33 0.70
CA ALA A 58 -11.70 -6.30 2.00
C ALA A 58 -10.56 -7.33 2.09
N SER A 59 -10.75 -8.52 1.53
CA SER A 59 -9.70 -9.55 1.45
C SER A 59 -8.51 -9.07 0.60
N THR A 60 -8.77 -8.53 -0.60
CA THR A 60 -7.71 -7.95 -1.46
C THR A 60 -6.98 -6.82 -0.76
N ASN A 61 -7.71 -5.89 -0.13
CA ASN A 61 -7.11 -4.77 0.62
C ASN A 61 -6.20 -5.26 1.75
N ASN A 62 -6.64 -6.26 2.52
CA ASN A 62 -5.83 -6.85 3.59
C ASN A 62 -4.60 -7.57 3.06
N SER A 63 -4.69 -8.24 1.91
CA SER A 63 -3.54 -8.89 1.28
C SER A 63 -2.47 -7.87 0.90
N ILE A 64 -2.86 -6.79 0.23
CA ILE A 64 -1.92 -5.72 -0.18
C ILE A 64 -1.32 -5.04 1.05
N LEU A 65 -2.15 -4.73 2.05
CA LEU A 65 -1.69 -4.12 3.30
C LEU A 65 -0.67 -5.02 4.02
N LYS A 66 -0.89 -6.33 4.06
CA LYS A 66 0.07 -7.29 4.62
C LYS A 66 1.38 -7.26 3.83
N THR A 67 1.31 -7.29 2.50
CA THR A 67 2.50 -7.19 1.64
C THR A 67 3.30 -5.91 1.90
N LEU A 68 2.63 -4.75 1.99
CA LEU A 68 3.31 -3.47 2.25
C LEU A 68 3.93 -3.40 3.65
N ARG A 69 3.29 -3.99 4.67
CA ARG A 69 3.86 -4.10 6.02
C ARG A 69 5.12 -4.97 6.04
N ASN A 70 5.04 -6.16 5.43
CA ASN A 70 6.19 -7.03 5.30
C ASN A 70 7.34 -6.35 4.54
N TYR A 71 7.02 -5.59 3.49
CA TYR A 71 8.02 -4.80 2.76
C TYR A 71 8.64 -3.69 3.62
N LYS A 72 7.84 -3.00 4.45
CA LYS A 72 8.33 -2.02 5.42
C LYS A 72 9.32 -2.67 6.40
N GLU A 73 8.92 -3.77 7.04
CA GLU A 73 9.74 -4.49 8.01
C GLU A 73 11.04 -5.02 7.39
N PHE A 74 10.95 -5.59 6.18
CA PHE A 74 12.12 -6.03 5.42
C PHE A 74 13.07 -4.86 5.16
N ARG A 75 12.55 -3.71 4.71
CA ARG A 75 13.37 -2.54 4.45
C ARG A 75 14.03 -1.97 5.71
N GLU A 76 13.31 -1.92 6.82
CA GLU A 76 13.84 -1.50 8.13
C GLU A 76 14.96 -2.43 8.59
N PHE A 77 14.79 -3.75 8.45
CA PHE A 77 15.82 -4.74 8.75
C PHE A 77 17.06 -4.56 7.86
N TRP A 78 16.88 -4.41 6.55
CA TRP A 78 17.99 -4.28 5.61
C TRP A 78 18.77 -2.96 5.75
N ASN A 79 18.11 -1.87 6.14
CA ASN A 79 18.79 -0.60 6.45
C ASN A 79 19.76 -0.72 7.65
N THR A 80 19.58 -1.71 8.53
CA THR A 80 20.48 -1.95 9.69
C THR A 80 21.70 -2.82 9.35
N CYS A 81 21.73 -3.44 8.17
CA CYS A 81 22.89 -4.19 7.69
C CYS A 81 23.74 -3.31 6.76
N ASP A 82 24.89 -2.88 7.25
CA ASP A 82 25.92 -2.02 6.61
C ASP A 82 26.37 -2.42 5.17
N ALA A 83 25.94 -3.57 4.66
CA ALA A 83 26.44 -4.19 3.44
C ALA A 83 25.50 -4.14 2.22
N ALA A 84 24.32 -3.52 2.31
CA ALA A 84 23.28 -3.69 1.28
C ALA A 84 22.99 -2.46 0.43
N GLN A 85 24.03 -1.79 -0.07
CA GLN A 85 23.88 -0.89 -1.20
C GLN A 85 23.63 -1.69 -2.49
N SER A 86 22.36 -1.87 -2.82
CA SER A 86 21.95 -1.67 -4.20
C SER A 86 20.64 -0.89 -4.20
N GLY A 87 20.75 0.44 -4.14
CA GLY A 87 19.60 1.35 -4.16
C GLY A 87 18.66 1.07 -5.33
N MET A 88 19.19 0.59 -6.46
CA MET A 88 18.40 0.20 -7.63
C MET A 88 17.44 -0.97 -7.39
N ALA A 89 17.79 -1.97 -6.58
CA ALA A 89 16.88 -3.09 -6.27
C ALA A 89 15.70 -2.61 -5.41
N PHE A 90 15.97 -1.76 -4.41
CA PHE A 90 14.93 -1.16 -3.57
C PHE A 90 14.02 -0.22 -4.36
N ILE A 91 14.58 0.60 -5.26
CA ILE A 91 13.77 1.47 -6.13
C ILE A 91 12.84 0.63 -7.02
N ARG A 92 13.33 -0.48 -7.59
CA ARG A 92 12.49 -1.38 -8.41
C ARG A 92 11.37 -2.01 -7.61
N GLU A 93 11.66 -2.56 -6.42
CA GLU A 93 10.64 -3.20 -5.58
C GLU A 93 9.64 -2.17 -5.04
N HIS A 94 10.10 -0.98 -4.65
CA HIS A 94 9.22 0.12 -4.24
C HIS A 94 8.28 0.56 -5.37
N ASN A 95 8.78 0.71 -6.60
CA ASN A 95 7.98 1.08 -7.77
C ASN A 95 6.95 -0.01 -8.14
N LYS A 96 7.29 -1.28 -7.95
CA LYS A 96 6.35 -2.40 -8.12
C LYS A 96 5.22 -2.29 -7.11
N HIS A 97 5.53 -2.12 -5.83
CA HIS A 97 4.52 -1.90 -4.78
C HIS A 97 3.67 -0.65 -5.02
N LYS A 98 4.27 0.44 -5.52
CA LYS A 98 3.57 1.66 -5.94
C LYS A 98 2.53 1.37 -7.03
N SER A 99 2.93 0.63 -8.05
CA SER A 99 2.04 0.24 -9.16
C SER A 99 0.85 -0.58 -8.68
N ASP A 100 1.12 -1.62 -7.86
CA ASP A 100 0.09 -2.48 -7.29
C ASP A 100 -0.89 -1.71 -6.40
N TYR A 101 -0.37 -0.81 -5.56
CA TYR A 101 -1.16 0.08 -4.73
C TYR A 101 -2.07 0.98 -5.58
N LEU A 102 -1.52 1.69 -6.57
CA LEU A 102 -2.29 2.61 -7.43
C LEU A 102 -3.39 1.88 -8.20
N LYS A 103 -3.09 0.69 -8.72
CA LYS A 103 -4.09 -0.16 -9.37
C LYS A 103 -5.24 -0.50 -8.43
N HIS A 104 -4.94 -0.95 -7.21
CA HIS A 104 -5.95 -1.26 -6.20
C HIS A 104 -6.79 -0.03 -5.81
N ILE A 105 -6.18 1.14 -5.66
CA ILE A 105 -6.91 2.38 -5.37
C ILE A 105 -7.91 2.73 -6.48
N ASN A 106 -7.51 2.60 -7.74
CA ASN A 106 -8.40 2.85 -8.87
C ASN A 106 -9.59 1.87 -8.90
N GLU A 107 -9.31 0.59 -8.68
CA GLU A 107 -10.37 -0.42 -8.58
C GLU A 107 -11.31 -0.18 -7.40
N TYR A 108 -10.77 0.24 -6.25
CA TYR A 108 -11.54 0.59 -5.06
C TYR A 108 -12.45 1.79 -5.30
N LYS A 109 -11.93 2.86 -5.92
CA LYS A 109 -12.71 4.06 -6.27
C LYS A 109 -13.89 3.71 -7.20
N SER A 110 -13.64 2.89 -8.23
CA SER A 110 -14.69 2.42 -9.13
C SER A 110 -15.76 1.62 -8.40
N PHE A 111 -15.34 0.72 -7.50
CA PHE A 111 -16.27 -0.05 -6.67
C PHE A 111 -17.12 0.83 -5.74
N LYS A 112 -16.48 1.78 -5.05
CA LYS A 112 -17.15 2.71 -4.15
C LYS A 112 -18.18 3.58 -4.87
N SER A 113 -17.83 4.08 -6.06
CA SER A 113 -18.77 4.84 -6.90
C SER A 113 -20.02 4.01 -7.20
N LYS A 114 -19.87 2.76 -7.64
CA LYS A 114 -20.99 1.85 -7.93
C LYS A 114 -21.87 1.51 -6.71
N LEU A 115 -21.32 1.58 -5.50
CA LEU A 115 -22.09 1.33 -4.26
C LEU A 115 -22.89 2.54 -3.78
N THR A 116 -22.45 3.74 -4.15
CA THR A 116 -22.98 4.99 -3.60
C THR A 116 -24.00 5.66 -4.53
N VAL A 117 -24.09 5.20 -5.79
CA VAL A 117 -25.24 5.39 -6.68
C VAL A 117 -26.43 4.58 -6.16
#